data_AF-A0A9W4N6A2-F1
#
_entry.id   AF-A0A9W4N6A2-F1
#
_cell.length_a   1.000
_cell.length_b   1.000
_cell.length_c   1.000
_cell.angle_alpha   90.00
_cell.angle_beta   90.00
_cell.angle_gamma   90.00
#
_symmetry.space_group_name_H-M   'P 1'
#
loop_
_entity.id
_entity.type
_entity.pdbx_description
1 polymer ?
#
loop_
_entity_poly.entity_id
_entity_poly.type
_entity_poly.pdbx_seq_one_letter_code
_entity_poly.pdbx_strand_id
1 'polypeptide(L)'
;MAQMIGHAGPVECCAVAPRASHAYMAVLGATKLSGRDVFVATGSRDKNIKLWNERGRLIKTLEGHDTWVTGLGFHPQGKFLISVGDDRTIRCWDLSNEGRLVKTMVGSSRFLTSVRWGPSIRSAQGTSHVIAVGSIDTSTRIWM
;
A
#
# COMPACT_ATOMS: atom_id res chain seq x y z
N MET A 1 4.32 -22.41 -7.81
CA MET A 1 4.37 -21.45 -6.68
C MET A 1 5.52 -20.48 -6.95
N ALA A 2 5.28 -19.17 -6.89
CA ALA A 2 6.35 -18.17 -7.04
C ALA A 2 6.83 -17.74 -5.65
N GLN A 3 8.15 -17.69 -5.45
CA GLN A 3 8.76 -17.24 -4.20
C GLN A 3 9.31 -15.81 -4.39
N MET A 4 8.95 -14.89 -3.49
CA MET A 4 9.36 -13.49 -3.53
C MET A 4 10.40 -13.25 -2.44
N ILE A 5 11.68 -13.22 -2.81
CA ILE A 5 12.81 -13.01 -1.90
C ILE A 5 13.45 -11.67 -2.22
N GLY A 6 13.72 -10.84 -1.21
CA GLY A 6 14.48 -9.61 -1.40
C GLY A 6 14.41 -8.56 -0.28
N HIS A 7 13.57 -8.75 0.74
CA HIS A 7 13.64 -7.91 1.95
C HIS A 7 14.88 -8.24 2.78
N ALA A 8 15.46 -7.22 3.40
CA ALA A 8 16.61 -7.37 4.30
C ALA A 8 16.21 -7.65 5.76
N GLY A 9 14.91 -7.75 6.03
CA GLY A 9 14.36 -8.08 7.34
C GLY A 9 13.07 -8.89 7.23
N PRO A 10 12.51 -9.32 8.38
CA PRO A 10 11.23 -10.02 8.42
C PRO A 10 10.13 -9.27 7.66
N VAL A 11 9.34 -10.01 6.87
CA VAL A 11 8.15 -9.47 6.21
C VAL A 11 7.01 -9.52 7.23
N GLU A 12 6.48 -8.36 7.58
CA GLU A 12 5.44 -8.22 8.61
C GLU A 12 4.04 -8.21 8.01
N CYS A 13 3.91 -7.74 6.77
CA CYS A 13 2.62 -7.65 6.10
C CYS A 13 2.74 -7.85 4.58
N CYS A 14 1.65 -8.30 3.99
CA CYS A 14 1.50 -8.37 2.55
C CYS A 14 0.07 -8.01 2.13
N ALA A 15 -0.08 -7.52 0.91
CA ALA A 15 -1.38 -7.22 0.31
C ALA A 15 -1.37 -7.63 -1.17
N VAL A 16 -2.52 -8.07 -1.66
CA VAL A 16 -2.73 -8.42 -3.08
C VAL A 16 -3.45 -7.26 -3.76
N ALA A 17 -2.98 -6.88 -4.94
CA ALA A 17 -3.58 -5.80 -5.70
C ALA A 17 -4.95 -6.23 -6.28
N PRO A 18 -5.96 -5.34 -6.29
CA PRO A 18 -7.26 -5.65 -6.88
C PRO A 18 -7.14 -5.70 -8.41
N ARG A 19 -7.99 -6.48 -9.09
CA ARG A 19 -7.98 -6.58 -10.57
C ARG A 19 -8.07 -5.23 -11.30
N ALA A 20 -8.68 -4.23 -10.66
CA ALA A 20 -8.76 -2.86 -11.18
C ALA A 20 -7.38 -2.18 -11.33
N SER A 21 -6.38 -2.55 -10.52
CA SER A 21 -5.01 -2.03 -10.65
C SER A 21 -4.38 -2.40 -12.00
N HIS A 22 -4.61 -3.64 -12.46
CA HIS A 22 -4.11 -4.12 -13.75
C HIS A 22 -4.72 -3.34 -14.93
N ALA A 23 -6.02 -3.04 -14.85
CA ALA A 23 -6.73 -2.30 -15.90
C ALA A 23 -6.34 -0.82 -15.95
N TYR A 24 -6.21 -0.15 -14.80
CA TYR A 24 -5.87 1.28 -14.74
C TYR A 24 -4.43 1.56 -15.20
N MET A 25 -3.48 0.68 -14.83
CA MET A 25 -2.08 0.78 -15.28
C MET A 25 -1.93 0.46 -16.78
N ALA A 26 -2.81 -0.38 -17.34
CA ALA A 26 -2.83 -0.66 -18.79
C ALA A 26 -3.37 0.52 -19.63
N VAL A 27 -4.32 1.31 -19.10
CA VAL A 27 -4.98 2.40 -19.84
C VAL A 27 -4.16 3.70 -19.84
N LEU A 28 -3.32 3.96 -18.83
CA LEU A 28 -2.48 5.15 -18.77
C LEU A 28 -1.19 5.10 -19.62
N GLY A 29 -0.99 4.07 -20.46
CA GLY A 29 0.23 3.97 -21.27
C GLY A 29 0.19 2.95 -22.41
N ALA A 30 -0.46 3.31 -23.51
CA ALA A 30 -0.06 2.78 -24.81
C ALA A 30 1.46 3.02 -25.00
N THR A 31 2.19 1.98 -25.41
CA THR A 31 3.67 1.87 -25.63
C THR A 31 4.59 1.33 -24.51
N LYS A 32 4.08 0.72 -23.43
CA LYS A 32 4.94 -0.20 -22.66
C LYS A 32 4.18 -1.30 -21.91
N LEU A 33 3.59 -2.22 -22.66
CA LEU A 33 3.43 -3.59 -22.17
C LEU A 33 4.83 -4.17 -21.95
N SER A 34 5.36 -4.02 -20.74
CA SER A 34 6.49 -4.83 -20.28
C SER A 34 6.18 -5.50 -18.94
N GLY A 35 5.04 -6.17 -18.79
CA GLY A 35 4.81 -7.13 -17.69
C GLY A 35 5.07 -6.61 -16.27
N ARG A 36 4.69 -5.36 -15.99
CA ARG A 36 4.91 -4.63 -14.73
C ARG A 36 3.66 -4.49 -13.86
N ASP A 37 2.71 -5.40 -14.02
CA ASP A 37 1.50 -5.40 -13.20
C ASP A 37 1.89 -5.74 -11.76
N VAL A 38 1.68 -4.79 -10.85
CA VAL A 38 1.87 -5.01 -9.41
C VAL A 38 0.79 -5.96 -8.96
N PHE A 39 1.24 -7.15 -8.57
CA PHE A 39 0.38 -8.22 -8.10
C PHE A 39 0.33 -8.25 -6.57
N VAL A 40 1.50 -8.10 -5.93
CA VAL A 40 1.65 -8.16 -4.47
C VAL A 40 2.50 -7.00 -3.99
N ALA A 41 2.13 -6.43 -2.85
CA ALA A 41 2.97 -5.54 -2.06
C ALA A 41 3.35 -6.24 -0.75
N THR A 42 4.60 -6.09 -0.31
CA THR A 42 5.09 -6.61 0.97
C THR A 42 5.76 -5.49 1.77
N GLY A 43 5.50 -5.44 3.08
CA GLY A 43 6.09 -4.51 4.02
C GLY A 43 6.95 -5.26 5.03
N SER A 44 8.07 -4.67 5.42
CA SER A 44 9.08 -5.34 6.24
C SER A 44 9.65 -4.45 7.33
N ARG A 45 10.33 -5.10 8.29
CA ARG A 45 11.20 -4.45 9.27
C ARG A 45 12.42 -3.76 8.66
N ASP A 46 12.73 -4.05 7.39
CA ASP A 46 13.73 -3.28 6.64
C ASP A 46 13.27 -1.87 6.25
N LYS A 47 12.07 -1.47 6.70
CA LYS A 47 11.44 -0.16 6.53
C LYS A 47 10.92 0.11 5.12
N ASN A 48 11.04 -0.86 4.22
CA ASN A 48 10.67 -0.69 2.84
C ASN A 48 9.41 -1.46 2.49
N ILE A 49 8.78 -1.00 1.42
CA ILE A 49 7.70 -1.72 0.75
C ILE A 49 8.25 -2.22 -0.58
N LYS A 50 8.04 -3.50 -0.89
CA LYS A 50 8.41 -4.04 -2.20
C LYS A 50 7.17 -4.43 -2.97
N LEU A 51 7.15 -4.05 -4.24
CA LEU A 51 6.09 -4.36 -5.20
C LEU A 51 6.59 -5.46 -6.13
N TRP A 52 5.77 -6.49 -6.31
CA TRP A 52 6.12 -7.70 -7.04
C TRP A 52 5.11 -7.97 -8.15
N ASN A 53 5.55 -8.55 -9.26
CA ASN A 53 4.65 -9.08 -10.26
C ASN A 53 4.21 -10.53 -9.92
N GLU A 54 3.25 -11.04 -10.68
CA GLU A 54 2.71 -12.40 -10.55
C GLU A 54 3.76 -13.52 -10.65
N ARG A 55 4.93 -13.24 -11.25
CA ARG A 55 6.04 -14.17 -11.39
C ARG A 55 7.05 -14.08 -10.24
N GLY A 56 6.74 -13.28 -9.23
CA GLY A 56 7.62 -13.04 -8.07
C GLY A 56 8.81 -12.14 -8.36
N ARG A 57 8.83 -11.40 -9.49
CA ARG A 57 9.90 -10.45 -9.78
C ARG A 57 9.63 -9.12 -9.09
N LEU A 58 10.67 -8.57 -8.47
CA LEU A 58 10.65 -7.23 -7.89
C LEU A 58 10.44 -6.19 -9.01
N ILE A 59 9.38 -5.39 -8.88
CA ILE A 59 9.06 -4.28 -9.79
C ILE A 59 9.68 -2.99 -9.25
N LYS A 60 9.48 -2.71 -7.96
CA LYS A 60 9.86 -1.44 -7.32
C LYS A 60 10.04 -1.65 -5.81
N THR A 61 10.93 -0.86 -5.23
CA THR A 61 11.00 -0.64 -3.78
C THR A 61 10.48 0.77 -3.50
N LEU A 62 9.53 0.91 -2.58
CA LEU A 62 9.05 2.19 -2.06
C LEU A 62 9.75 2.45 -0.74
N GLU A 63 10.56 3.50 -0.72
CA GLU A 63 11.35 3.91 0.43
C GLU A 63 10.69 5.14 1.06
N GLY A 64 10.67 5.21 2.39
CA GLY A 64 10.26 6.43 3.07
C GLY A 64 9.82 6.23 4.51
N HIS A 65 9.32 5.06 4.91
CA HIS A 65 9.04 4.79 6.32
C HIS A 65 10.35 4.83 7.13
N ASP A 66 10.28 5.40 8.32
CA ASP A 66 11.48 5.58 9.17
C ASP A 66 11.79 4.33 10.01
N THR A 67 10.79 3.44 10.12
CA THR A 67 10.82 2.18 10.88
C THR A 67 9.98 1.11 10.17
N TRP A 68 9.62 0.04 10.87
CA TRP A 68 8.97 -1.14 10.30
C TRP A 68 7.64 -0.83 9.65
N VAL A 69 7.39 -1.45 8.49
CA VAL A 69 6.09 -1.40 7.81
C VAL A 69 5.25 -2.58 8.26
N THR A 70 4.22 -2.29 9.04
CA THR A 70 3.40 -3.29 9.76
C THR A 70 2.07 -3.56 9.08
N GLY A 71 1.62 -2.68 8.17
CA GLY A 71 0.38 -2.89 7.43
C GLY A 71 0.39 -2.28 6.04
N LEU A 72 -0.31 -2.94 5.12
CA LEU A 72 -0.51 -2.51 3.75
C LEU A 72 -1.97 -2.67 3.33
N GLY A 73 -2.46 -1.75 2.51
CA GLY A 73 -3.80 -1.80 1.95
C GLY A 73 -3.88 -1.16 0.58
N PHE A 74 -4.26 -1.94 -0.43
CA PHE A 74 -4.56 -1.40 -1.76
C PHE A 74 -5.90 -0.68 -1.76
N HIS A 75 -5.93 0.47 -2.41
CA HIS A 75 -7.18 1.13 -2.76
C HIS A 75 -7.97 0.24 -3.73
N PRO A 76 -9.31 0.16 -3.64
CA PRO A 76 -10.11 -0.71 -4.51
C PRO A 76 -9.96 -0.47 -6.02
N GLN A 77 -9.66 0.78 -6.43
CA GLN A 77 -9.39 1.11 -7.83
C GLN A 77 -7.94 0.84 -8.25
N GLY A 78 -7.06 0.47 -7.31
CA GLY A 78 -5.70 0.04 -7.58
C GLY A 78 -4.69 1.17 -7.86
N LYS A 79 -5.13 2.44 -7.87
CA LYS A 79 -4.26 3.60 -8.09
C LYS A 79 -3.35 3.89 -6.88
N PHE A 80 -3.86 3.67 -5.68
CA PHE A 80 -3.16 4.02 -4.45
C PHE A 80 -2.87 2.79 -3.58
N LEU A 81 -1.73 2.82 -2.91
CA LEU A 81 -1.39 1.93 -1.81
C LEU A 81 -1.29 2.75 -0.54
N ILE A 82 -1.84 2.23 0.56
CA ILE A 82 -1.60 2.77 1.89
C ILE A 82 -0.68 1.83 2.64
N SER A 83 0.24 2.42 3.39
CA SER A 83 1.07 1.72 4.34
C SER A 83 1.01 2.38 5.72
N VAL A 84 1.22 1.56 6.74
CA VAL A 84 1.35 2.00 8.13
C VAL A 84 2.54 1.32 8.78
N GLY A 85 3.10 1.96 9.81
CA GLY A 85 4.29 1.46 10.47
C GLY A 85 4.44 1.89 11.93
N ASP A 86 5.53 1.41 12.53
CA ASP A 86 5.94 1.74 13.89
C ASP A 86 6.38 3.20 14.02
N ASP A 87 6.63 3.89 12.90
CA ASP A 87 6.90 5.33 12.86
C ASP A 87 5.64 6.16 13.14
N ARG A 88 4.51 5.47 13.36
CA ARG A 88 3.19 6.02 13.70
C ARG A 88 2.56 6.79 12.55
N THR A 89 3.07 6.60 11.34
CA THR A 89 2.61 7.30 10.15
C THR A 89 1.76 6.40 9.25
N ILE A 90 0.80 7.03 8.61
CA ILE A 90 0.05 6.49 7.49
C ILE A 90 0.59 7.16 6.24
N ARG A 91 1.04 6.37 5.26
CA ARG A 91 1.58 6.88 4.00
C ARG A 91 0.74 6.42 2.83
N CYS A 92 0.49 7.32 1.90
CA CYS A 92 -0.25 7.07 0.67
C CYS A 92 0.69 7.18 -0.53
N TRP A 93 0.75 6.12 -1.33
CA TRP A 93 1.62 5.98 -2.48
C TRP A 93 0.79 5.93 -3.76
N ASP A 94 1.12 6.77 -4.75
CA ASP A 94 0.50 6.74 -6.06
C ASP A 94 1.24 5.76 -6.97
N LEU A 95 0.62 4.60 -7.20
CA LEU A 95 1.17 3.55 -8.04
C LEU A 95 1.13 3.90 -9.53
N SER A 96 0.23 4.81 -9.94
CA SER A 96 0.17 5.29 -11.32
C SER A 96 1.29 6.25 -11.68
N ASN A 97 1.94 6.82 -10.66
CA ASN A 97 3.08 7.71 -10.82
C ASN A 97 4.32 7.13 -10.13
N GLU A 98 4.75 5.96 -10.62
CA GLU A 98 5.97 5.25 -10.21
C GLU A 98 6.09 4.92 -8.71
N GLY A 99 4.98 4.89 -7.97
CA GLY A 99 4.98 4.65 -6.53
C GLY A 99 5.40 5.88 -5.71
N ARG A 100 5.18 7.09 -6.22
CA ARG A 100 5.52 8.33 -5.51
C ARG A 100 4.72 8.46 -4.20
N LEU A 101 5.39 8.85 -3.12
CA LEU A 101 4.73 9.24 -1.87
C LEU A 101 3.95 10.54 -2.09
N VAL A 102 2.63 10.48 -1.92
CA VAL A 102 1.73 11.64 -2.12
C VAL A 102 1.43 12.32 -0.80
N LYS A 103 1.22 11.52 0.25
CA LYS A 103 0.79 12.05 1.55
C LYS A 103 1.32 11.21 2.69
N THR A 104 1.73 11.90 3.75
CA THR A 104 2.07 11.31 5.05
C THR A 104 1.18 11.94 6.11
N MET A 105 0.64 11.12 6.99
CA MET A 105 -0.25 11.54 8.08
C MET A 105 0.18 10.89 9.38
N VAL A 106 0.02 11.59 10.50
CA VAL A 106 0.21 10.99 11.82
C VAL A 106 -1.06 10.23 12.19
N GLY A 107 -0.92 8.92 12.43
CA GLY A 107 -2.06 8.05 12.70
C GLY A 107 -2.42 7.92 14.17
N SER A 108 -1.43 7.92 15.06
CA SER A 108 -1.57 7.64 16.50
C SER A 108 -0.38 8.19 17.28
N SER A 109 -0.49 8.24 18.62
CA SER A 109 0.65 8.45 19.51
C SER A 109 1.54 7.21 19.66
N ARG A 110 1.05 6.01 19.27
CA ARG A 110 1.76 4.73 19.31
C ARG A 110 1.75 4.02 17.95
N PHE A 111 2.42 2.86 17.90
CA PHE A 111 2.66 2.10 16.67
C PHE A 111 1.36 1.64 16.00
N LEU A 112 1.32 1.80 14.68
CA LEU A 112 0.20 1.32 13.88
C LEU A 112 0.44 -0.15 13.55
N THR A 113 -0.61 -0.96 13.56
CA THR A 113 -0.47 -2.43 13.46
C THR A 113 -1.17 -3.02 12.25
N SER A 114 -2.17 -2.32 11.71
CA SER A 114 -2.95 -2.81 10.57
C SER A 114 -3.65 -1.66 9.86
N VAL A 115 -3.91 -1.84 8.57
CA VAL A 115 -4.69 -0.89 7.77
C VAL A 115 -5.60 -1.62 6.80
N ARG A 116 -6.80 -1.08 6.58
CA ARG A 116 -7.74 -1.60 5.59
C ARG A 116 -8.49 -0.45 4.91
N TRP A 117 -8.61 -0.54 3.58
CA TRP A 117 -9.54 0.28 2.83
C TRP A 117 -10.96 -0.24 2.99
N GLY A 118 -11.87 0.66 3.34
CA GLY A 118 -13.31 0.46 3.31
C GLY A 118 -13.89 0.70 1.92
N PRO A 119 -15.18 0.37 1.73
CA PRO A 119 -15.88 0.61 0.48
C PRO A 119 -15.93 2.10 0.14
N SER A 120 -16.10 2.40 -1.15
CA SER A 120 -16.45 3.76 -1.59
C SER A 120 -17.84 4.11 -1.06
N ILE A 121 -17.91 5.13 -0.21
CA ILE A 121 -19.18 5.69 0.25
C ILE A 121 -19.48 6.89 -0.64
N ARG A 122 -20.58 6.82 -1.40
CA ARG A 122 -21.10 7.96 -2.14
C ARG A 122 -21.89 8.83 -1.17
N SER A 123 -21.48 10.08 -1.02
CA SER A 123 -22.25 11.11 -0.33
C SER A 123 -22.68 12.19 -1.33
N ALA A 124 -23.57 13.08 -0.91
CA ALA A 124 -23.98 14.24 -1.71
C ALA A 124 -22.80 15.18 -2.06
N GLN A 125 -21.68 15.11 -1.32
CA GLN A 125 -20.50 15.95 -1.51
C GLN A 125 -19.39 15.27 -2.35
N GLY A 126 -19.54 13.99 -2.70
CA GLY A 126 -18.56 13.25 -3.49
C GLY A 126 -18.44 11.78 -3.10
N THR A 127 -17.44 11.10 -3.66
CA THR A 127 -17.09 9.73 -3.26
C THR A 127 -15.92 9.79 -2.28
N SER A 128 -16.17 9.49 -1.02
CA SER A 128 -15.12 9.35 0.00
C SER A 128 -14.83 7.88 0.22
N HIS A 129 -13.58 7.58 0.52
CA HIS A 129 -13.17 6.23 0.85
C HIS A 129 -12.74 6.21 2.31
N VAL A 130 -13.29 5.25 3.04
CA VAL A 130 -12.95 5.05 4.44
C VAL A 130 -11.64 4.28 4.53
N ILE A 131 -10.76 4.68 5.44
CA ILE A 131 -9.57 3.90 5.81
C ILE A 131 -9.67 3.62 7.30
N ALA A 132 -9.57 2.35 7.69
CA ALA A 132 -9.47 1.95 9.09
C ALA A 132 -8.01 1.59 9.41
N VAL A 133 -7.49 2.10 10.53
CA VAL A 133 -6.14 1.77 11.03
C VAL A 133 -6.22 1.39 12.50
N GLY A 134 -5.62 0.25 12.83
CA GLY A 134 -5.43 -0.20 14.21
C GLY A 134 -4.09 0.27 14.76
N SER A 135 -4.04 0.52 16.06
CA SER A 135 -2.81 0.89 16.78
C SER A 135 -2.67 0.06 18.07
N ILE A 136 -1.43 -0.10 18.51
CA ILE A 136 -1.11 -0.74 19.79
C ILE A 136 -1.59 0.09 21.00
N ASP A 137 -2.03 1.33 20.79
CA ASP A 137 -2.72 2.14 21.80
C ASP A 137 -4.16 1.66 22.09
N THR A 138 -4.54 0.46 21.63
CA THR A 138 -5.87 -0.16 21.74
C THR A 138 -6.98 0.54 20.96
N SER A 139 -6.65 1.55 20.14
CA SER A 139 -7.63 2.24 19.31
C SER A 139 -7.64 1.74 17.88
N THR A 140 -8.83 1.80 17.27
CA THR A 140 -9.00 1.80 15.82
C THR A 140 -9.50 3.18 15.43
N ARG A 141 -8.85 3.79 14.45
CA ARG A 141 -9.23 5.10 13.92
C ARG A 141 -9.70 4.96 12.49
N ILE A 142 -10.58 5.87 12.09
CA ILE A 142 -11.16 5.94 10.75
C ILE A 142 -10.78 7.28 10.12
N TRP A 143 -10.32 7.23 8.88
CA TRP A 143 -10.10 8.41 8.01
C TRP A 143 -11.10 8.36 6.85
N MET A 144 -11.57 9.53 6.39
CA MET A 144 -12.55 9.70 5.31
C MET A 144 -12.09 10.77 4.32
#